data_AF-A0A4R6SIN6-F1
#
_entry.id   AF-A0A4R6SIN6-F1
#
_cell.length_a   1.000
_cell.length_b   1.000
_cell.length_c   1.000
_cell.angle_alpha   90.00
_cell.angle_beta   90.00
_cell.angle_gamma   90.00
#
_symmetry.space_group_name_H-M   'P 1'
#
loop_
_entity.id
_entity.type
_entity.pdbx_description
1 polymer ?
#
loop_
_entity_poly.entity_id
_entity_poly.type
_entity_poly.pdbx_seq_one_letter_code
_entity_poly.pdbx_strand_id
1 'polypeptide(L)'
;MTCPECGRPIPPTGAKLCPHCGYPLLLDRPAAVEPVAQKIVYKPELPVDRVEATQQVPVPGFGAAPYSSPYAPPRQAQVYGPRCSRCRSANPPHRKRCEVCGAELWPGAAFPPRRETAPPPAAALPKPKSQWWKLALVIGIPVVAVGAVWLLAWLL
;
A
#
# COMPACT_ATOMS: atom_id res chain seq x y z
N MET A 1 33.26 -5.44 13.91
CA MET A 1 32.13 -6.00 14.68
C MET A 1 31.65 -7.27 14.01
N THR A 2 31.26 -8.29 14.78
CA THR A 2 30.72 -9.58 14.27
C THR A 2 29.19 -9.56 14.30
N CYS A 3 28.55 -10.23 13.35
CA CYS A 3 27.08 -10.33 13.31
C CYS A 3 26.58 -11.22 14.45
N PRO A 4 25.55 -10.81 15.22
CA PRO A 4 25.02 -11.61 16.32
C PRO A 4 24.32 -12.89 15.85
N GLU A 5 23.77 -12.89 14.62
CA GLU A 5 23.07 -14.07 14.09
C GLU A 5 24.01 -15.09 13.46
N CYS A 6 24.96 -14.64 12.63
CA CYS A 6 25.80 -15.56 11.84
C CYS A 6 27.27 -15.61 12.29
N GLY A 7 27.66 -14.79 13.27
CA GLY A 7 29.03 -14.73 13.80
C GLY A 7 30.08 -14.15 12.85
N ARG A 8 29.73 -13.87 11.58
CA ARG A 8 30.69 -13.42 10.56
C ARG A 8 31.07 -11.95 10.75
N PRO A 9 32.29 -11.54 10.34
CA PRO A 9 32.72 -10.15 10.43
C PRO A 9 31.89 -9.27 9.51
N ILE A 10 31.49 -8.12 10.02
CA ILE A 10 30.75 -7.11 9.26
C ILE A 10 31.73 -5.98 8.90
N PRO A 11 31.76 -5.54 7.63
CA PRO A 11 32.54 -4.39 7.23
C PRO A 11 32.01 -3.10 7.90
N PRO A 12 32.89 -2.18 8.36
CA PRO A 12 32.48 -0.98 9.11
C PRO A 12 31.73 0.07 8.28
N THR A 13 31.54 -0.19 6.98
CA THR A 13 30.96 0.72 5.99
C THR A 13 29.43 0.79 6.08
N GLY A 14 28.88 1.39 7.14
CA GLY A 14 27.48 1.89 7.19
C GLY A 14 26.38 0.92 6.72
N ALA A 15 26.67 -0.39 6.71
CA ALA A 15 25.85 -1.38 6.06
C ALA A 15 24.61 -1.60 6.91
N LYS A 16 23.44 -1.33 6.34
CA LYS A 16 22.16 -1.44 7.03
C LYS A 16 21.83 -2.89 7.41
N LEU A 17 22.35 -3.85 6.65
CA LEU A 17 22.14 -5.28 6.82
C LEU A 17 23.48 -6.03 6.73
N CYS A 18 23.58 -7.17 7.42
CA CYS A 18 24.69 -8.10 7.27
C CYS A 18 24.69 -8.69 5.85
N PRO A 19 25.81 -8.66 5.11
CA PRO A 19 25.88 -9.20 3.74
C PRO A 19 25.78 -10.73 3.69
N HIS A 20 25.95 -11.42 4.82
CA HIS A 20 25.96 -12.88 4.87
C HIS A 20 24.62 -13.50 5.24
N CYS A 21 23.85 -12.87 6.14
CA CYS A 21 22.57 -13.42 6.61
C CYS A 21 21.39 -12.45 6.48
N GLY A 22 21.62 -11.19 6.07
CA GLY A 22 20.58 -10.17 5.97
C GLY A 22 20.13 -9.56 7.31
N TYR A 23 20.79 -9.87 8.43
CA TYR A 23 20.42 -9.31 9.73
C TYR A 23 20.55 -7.78 9.76
N PRO A 24 19.54 -7.01 10.22
CA PRO A 24 19.57 -5.56 10.23
C PRO A 24 20.49 -5.02 11.34
N LEU A 25 21.53 -4.28 10.97
CA LEU A 25 22.59 -3.77 11.88
C LEU A 25 22.37 -2.32 12.34
N LEU A 26 21.21 -1.75 12.02
CA LEU A 26 20.83 -0.38 12.36
C LEU A 26 20.48 -0.18 13.84
N LEU A 27 20.41 -1.25 14.64
CA LEU A 27 20.03 -1.18 16.05
C LEU A 27 21.18 -0.77 16.98
N ASP A 28 22.44 -0.97 16.58
CA ASP A 28 23.57 -0.80 17.51
C ASP A 28 24.22 0.60 17.45
N ARG A 29 23.71 1.51 16.62
CA ARG A 29 24.13 2.92 16.72
C ARG A 29 23.35 3.53 17.89
N PRO A 30 24.01 3.90 19.01
CA PRO A 30 23.30 4.58 20.09
C PRO A 30 22.62 5.80 19.49
N ALA A 31 21.30 5.87 19.64
CA ALA A 31 20.52 6.99 19.18
C ALA A 31 21.12 8.25 19.82
N ALA A 32 21.82 9.05 19.02
CA ALA A 32 22.07 10.42 19.39
C ALA A 32 20.69 11.05 19.52
N VAL A 33 20.28 11.29 20.77
CA VAL A 33 19.02 11.91 21.12
C VAL A 33 19.10 13.35 20.62
N GLU A 34 18.65 13.58 19.39
CA GLU A 34 18.26 14.89 18.93
C GLU A 34 17.07 15.34 19.80
N PRO A 35 17.15 16.50 20.48
CA PRO A 35 16.07 16.97 21.34
C PRO A 35 14.84 17.28 20.50
N VAL A 36 13.84 16.38 20.55
CA VAL A 36 12.53 16.58 19.95
C VAL A 36 11.86 17.77 20.64
N ALA A 37 11.70 18.88 19.91
CA ALA A 37 10.92 20.02 20.34
C ALA A 37 9.47 19.56 20.63
N GLN A 38 9.14 19.46 21.91
CA GLN A 38 7.81 19.08 22.36
C GLN A 38 6.84 20.20 21.99
N LYS A 39 6.04 19.98 20.95
CA LYS A 39 4.91 20.83 20.61
C LYS A 39 3.83 20.63 21.68
N ILE A 40 3.84 21.49 22.69
CA ILE A 40 2.79 21.54 23.73
C ILE A 40 1.49 21.93 23.03
N VAL A 41 0.56 20.98 22.92
CA VAL A 41 -0.82 21.28 22.50
C VAL A 41 -1.56 21.77 23.74
N TYR A 42 -1.76 23.08 23.85
CA TYR A 42 -2.52 23.68 24.93
C TYR A 42 -4.01 23.35 24.75
N LYS A 43 -4.57 22.60 25.71
CA LYS A 43 -6.02 22.42 25.86
C LYS A 43 -6.48 23.45 26.90
N PRO A 44 -7.31 24.45 26.52
CA PRO A 44 -7.84 25.39 27.51
C PRO A 44 -8.76 24.66 28.48
N GLU A 45 -8.49 24.79 29.77
CA GLU A 45 -9.40 24.38 30.82
C GLU A 45 -10.54 25.40 30.88
N LEU A 46 -11.76 24.95 30.56
CA LEU A 46 -12.96 25.72 30.86
C LEU A 46 -13.17 25.70 32.38
N PRO A 47 -13.46 26.85 33.02
CA PRO A 47 -13.73 26.90 34.44
C PRO A 47 -14.92 26.00 34.79
N VAL A 48 -14.64 25.01 35.64
CA VAL A 48 -15.64 24.12 36.21
C VAL A 48 -16.31 24.87 37.35
N ASP A 49 -17.26 25.75 37.03
CA ASP A 49 -18.22 26.20 38.03
C ASP A 49 -19.56 26.55 37.35
N ARG A 50 -20.59 25.86 37.82
CA ARG A 50 -22.03 25.95 37.47
C ARG A 50 -22.50 25.23 36.20
N VAL A 51 -22.91 23.98 36.40
CA VAL A 51 -24.06 23.42 35.68
C VAL A 51 -25.03 22.80 36.68
N GLU A 52 -25.82 23.65 37.34
CA GLU A 52 -27.16 23.32 37.83
C GLU A 52 -28.02 24.56 37.64
N ALA A 53 -28.78 24.59 36.55
CA ALA A 53 -30.10 25.22 36.46
C ALA A 53 -30.64 25.05 35.04
N THR A 54 -31.67 24.23 34.94
CA THR A 54 -32.63 24.12 33.86
C THR A 54 -33.08 25.51 33.40
N GLN A 55 -32.68 25.96 32.22
CA GLN A 55 -33.37 27.03 31.49
C GLN A 55 -33.56 26.59 30.04
N GLN A 56 -34.74 26.06 29.77
CA GLN A 56 -35.31 26.03 28.43
C GLN A 56 -35.47 27.48 27.97
N VAL A 57 -34.62 27.90 27.04
CA VAL A 57 -34.77 29.17 26.34
C VAL A 57 -35.96 29.05 25.38
N PRO A 58 -36.99 29.91 25.45
CA PRO A 58 -38.03 29.93 24.45
C PRO A 58 -37.45 30.54 23.18
N VAL A 59 -37.28 29.72 22.15
CA VAL A 59 -36.90 30.17 20.81
C VAL A 59 -38.10 30.90 20.20
N PRO A 60 -37.99 32.19 19.80
CA PRO A 60 -39.07 32.84 19.09
C PRO A 60 -39.26 32.15 17.73
N GLY A 61 -40.51 31.77 17.46
CA GLY A 61 -40.92 31.05 16.26
C GLY A 61 -40.70 31.86 14.99
N PHE A 62 -39.54 31.70 14.39
CA PHE A 62 -39.35 31.95 12.97
C PHE A 62 -39.71 30.67 12.22
N GLY A 63 -40.71 30.77 11.36
CA GLY A 63 -41.23 29.65 10.58
C GLY A 63 -40.10 28.83 9.96
N ALA A 64 -40.06 27.54 10.31
CA ALA A 64 -39.12 26.61 9.75
C ALA A 64 -39.45 26.40 8.26
N ALA A 65 -38.79 27.17 7.39
CA ALA A 65 -38.57 26.68 6.05
C ALA A 65 -37.74 25.40 6.18
N PRO A 66 -38.15 24.26 5.59
CA PRO A 66 -37.35 23.05 5.63
C PRO A 66 -36.10 23.32 4.79
N TYR A 67 -35.00 23.70 5.44
CA TYR A 67 -33.69 23.60 4.84
C TYR A 67 -33.43 22.10 4.70
N SER A 68 -33.80 21.55 3.54
CA SER A 68 -33.33 20.25 3.09
C SER A 68 -31.82 20.37 2.96
N SER A 69 -31.10 19.96 4.01
CA SER A 69 -29.66 19.71 3.88
C SER A 69 -29.49 18.65 2.79
N PRO A 70 -28.83 18.95 1.65
CA PRO A 70 -28.57 17.95 0.62
C PRO A 70 -27.51 16.94 1.07
N TYR A 71 -26.86 17.18 2.21
CA TYR A 71 -25.82 16.34 2.76
C TYR A 71 -26.40 15.41 3.82
N ALA A 72 -26.99 14.31 3.38
CA ALA A 72 -27.06 13.13 4.21
C ALA A 72 -25.61 12.66 4.46
N PRO A 73 -25.15 12.52 5.71
CA PRO A 73 -23.85 11.91 5.95
C PRO A 73 -23.87 10.52 5.32
N PRO A 74 -22.82 10.12 4.58
CA PRO A 74 -22.78 8.79 4.01
C PRO A 74 -22.94 7.78 5.14
N ARG A 75 -23.93 6.88 5.01
CA ARG A 75 -24.05 5.73 5.90
C ARG A 75 -22.71 4.99 5.81
N GLN A 76 -21.89 5.11 6.86
CA GLN A 76 -20.67 4.32 6.96
C GLN A 76 -21.12 2.87 7.01
N ALA A 77 -21.00 2.17 5.88
CA ALA A 77 -21.16 0.73 5.86
C ALA A 77 -20.24 0.20 6.95
N GLN A 78 -20.82 -0.44 7.98
CA GLN A 78 -20.04 -1.09 9.01
C GLN A 78 -19.28 -2.22 8.33
N VAL A 79 -18.06 -1.92 7.89
CA VAL A 79 -17.16 -2.93 7.35
C VAL A 79 -16.73 -3.77 8.55
N TYR A 80 -17.35 -4.94 8.67
CA TYR A 80 -16.96 -5.93 9.68
C TYR A 80 -15.52 -6.38 9.38
N GLY A 81 -14.64 -6.31 10.37
CA GLY A 81 -13.25 -6.72 10.26
C GLY A 81 -13.06 -8.24 10.44
N PRO A 82 -11.80 -8.69 10.64
CA PRO A 82 -11.48 -10.11 10.66
C PRO A 82 -12.08 -10.85 11.87
N ARG A 83 -12.37 -12.14 11.70
CA ARG A 83 -12.79 -13.02 12.79
C ARG A 83 -11.58 -13.57 13.53
N CYS A 84 -11.67 -13.64 14.86
CA CYS A 84 -10.60 -14.19 15.68
C CYS A 84 -10.41 -15.70 15.40
N SER A 85 -9.17 -16.15 15.19
CA SER A 85 -8.85 -17.57 15.01
C SER A 85 -9.14 -18.43 16.25
N ARG A 86 -9.09 -17.83 17.45
CA ARG A 86 -9.28 -18.51 18.72
C ARG A 86 -10.74 -18.58 19.16
N CYS A 87 -11.44 -17.45 19.25
CA CYS A 87 -12.83 -17.39 19.75
C CYS A 87 -13.88 -17.09 18.68
N ARG A 88 -13.47 -16.85 17.43
CA ARG A 88 -14.35 -16.57 16.27
C ARG A 88 -15.22 -15.31 16.37
N SER A 89 -15.02 -14.46 17.38
CA SER A 89 -15.70 -13.17 17.44
C SER A 89 -15.32 -12.31 16.22
N ALA A 90 -16.29 -11.57 15.69
CA ALA A 90 -16.01 -10.51 14.73
C ALA A 90 -15.31 -9.35 15.46
N ASN A 91 -14.35 -8.70 14.79
CA ASN A 91 -13.65 -7.55 15.36
C ASN A 91 -13.68 -6.38 14.37
N PRO A 92 -13.53 -5.13 14.83
CA PRO A 92 -13.37 -3.98 13.95
C PRO A 92 -12.13 -4.11 13.05
N PRO A 93 -12.13 -3.56 11.83
CA PRO A 93 -11.06 -3.73 10.85
C PRO A 93 -9.70 -3.15 11.29
N HIS A 94 -9.68 -2.26 12.29
CA HIS A 94 -8.47 -1.60 12.80
C HIS A 94 -7.90 -2.23 14.09
N ARG A 95 -8.53 -3.27 14.66
CA ARG A 95 -8.03 -3.90 15.90
C ARG A 95 -6.92 -4.90 15.63
N LYS A 96 -5.86 -4.85 16.45
CA LYS A 96 -4.74 -5.82 16.42
C LYS A 96 -4.99 -7.05 17.29
N ARG A 97 -5.86 -6.93 18.31
CA ARG A 97 -6.20 -7.96 19.28
C ARG A 97 -7.70 -8.15 19.33
N CYS A 98 -8.11 -9.39 19.57
CA CYS A 98 -9.51 -9.74 19.76
C CYS A 98 -10.09 -9.01 20.98
N GLU A 99 -11.25 -8.39 20.82
CA GLU A 99 -11.92 -7.68 21.93
C GLU A 99 -12.50 -8.62 22.99
N VAL A 100 -12.72 -9.90 22.63
CA VAL A 100 -13.29 -10.91 23.53
C VAL A 100 -12.20 -11.68 24.27
N CYS A 101 -11.18 -12.19 23.57
CA CYS A 101 -10.19 -13.11 24.14
C CYS A 101 -8.75 -12.58 24.17
N GLY A 102 -8.50 -11.38 23.63
CA GLY A 102 -7.16 -10.77 23.62
C GLY A 102 -6.14 -11.41 22.68
N ALA A 103 -6.48 -12.53 22.00
CA ALA A 103 -5.61 -13.17 21.02
C ALA A 103 -5.28 -12.21 19.86
N GLU A 104 -4.05 -12.32 19.34
CA GLU A 104 -3.63 -11.53 18.20
C GLU A 104 -4.42 -11.95 16.96
N LEU A 105 -4.96 -10.95 16.24
CA LEU A 105 -5.75 -11.16 15.02
C LEU A 105 -4.86 -11.24 13.76
N TRP A 106 -3.54 -11.23 13.93
CA TRP A 106 -2.52 -11.06 12.88
C TRP A 106 -1.80 -12.38 12.56
N PRO A 107 -1.40 -12.62 11.28
CA PRO A 107 -0.72 -11.66 10.41
C PRO A 107 -1.45 -11.35 9.08
N GLY A 108 -1.54 -10.07 8.71
CA GLY A 108 -1.84 -9.66 7.32
C GLY A 108 -3.11 -8.84 7.08
N ALA A 109 -3.96 -8.60 8.09
CA ALA A 109 -5.29 -8.02 7.87
C ALA A 109 -5.43 -6.50 8.09
N ALA A 110 -4.39 -5.80 8.57
CA ALA A 110 -4.43 -4.35 8.76
C ALA A 110 -3.22 -3.62 8.18
N PHE A 111 -2.79 -4.04 6.99
CA PHE A 111 -2.47 -2.98 6.04
C PHE A 111 -3.81 -2.33 5.69
N PRO A 112 -3.99 -1.00 5.82
CA PRO A 112 -5.07 -0.37 5.08
C PRO A 112 -4.97 -0.90 3.64
N PRO A 113 -6.07 -1.18 2.91
CA PRO A 113 -5.96 -1.43 1.49
C PRO A 113 -5.12 -0.27 0.98
N ARG A 114 -3.88 -0.57 0.57
CA ARG A 114 -2.97 0.44 0.04
C ARG A 114 -3.81 1.04 -1.05
N ARG A 115 -4.21 2.32 -0.93
CA ARG A 115 -4.92 2.99 -2.02
C ARG A 115 -4.08 2.66 -3.24
N GLU A 116 -4.61 1.82 -4.10
CA GLU A 116 -3.97 1.52 -5.36
C GLU A 116 -3.97 2.89 -6.02
N THR A 117 -2.82 3.56 -5.99
CA THR A 117 -2.58 4.71 -6.85
C THR A 117 -3.01 4.24 -8.22
N ALA A 118 -3.93 4.97 -8.85
CA ALA A 118 -4.48 4.63 -10.15
C ALA A 118 -3.34 4.06 -11.02
N PRO A 119 -3.55 2.91 -11.67
CA PRO A 119 -2.48 2.25 -12.41
C PRO A 119 -1.81 3.32 -13.29
N PRO A 120 -0.47 3.42 -13.28
CA PRO A 120 0.22 4.39 -14.12
C PRO A 120 -0.34 4.25 -15.54
N PRO A 121 -0.63 5.36 -16.25
CA PRO A 121 -1.20 5.29 -17.57
C PRO A 121 -0.38 4.30 -18.38
N ALA A 122 -1.05 3.27 -18.89
CA ALA A 122 -0.39 2.14 -19.54
C ALA A 122 0.64 2.69 -20.51
N ALA A 123 1.92 2.42 -20.23
CA ALA A 123 3.01 2.89 -21.08
C ALA A 123 2.69 2.40 -22.51
N ALA A 124 2.70 3.33 -23.46
CA ALA A 124 2.34 3.03 -24.84
C ALA A 124 3.13 1.79 -25.31
N LEU A 125 2.39 0.74 -25.67
CA LEU A 125 2.98 -0.52 -26.10
C LEU A 125 3.93 -0.24 -27.27
N PRO A 126 5.18 -0.73 -27.25
CA PRO A 126 6.10 -0.51 -28.36
C PRO A 126 5.46 -1.06 -29.64
N LYS A 127 5.37 -0.20 -30.67
CA LYS A 127 4.81 -0.59 -31.98
C LYS A 127 5.60 -1.80 -32.50
N PRO A 128 4.93 -2.89 -32.91
CA PRO A 128 5.62 -4.05 -33.46
C PRO A 128 6.39 -3.60 -34.70
N LYS A 129 7.73 -3.59 -34.60
CA LYS A 129 8.60 -3.27 -35.73
C LYS A 129 8.43 -4.39 -36.75
N SER A 130 7.81 -4.08 -37.89
CA SER A 130 7.54 -5.03 -38.98
C SER A 130 8.81 -5.83 -39.31
N GLN A 131 8.82 -7.10 -38.90
CA GLN A 131 9.87 -8.07 -39.26
C GLN A 131 9.55 -8.79 -40.58
N TRP A 132 8.48 -8.40 -41.28
CA TRP A 132 8.00 -9.08 -42.49
C TRP A 132 9.06 -9.14 -43.59
N TRP A 133 9.89 -8.10 -43.73
CA TRP A 133 11.00 -8.08 -44.70
C TRP A 133 12.07 -9.14 -44.40
N LYS A 134 12.34 -9.46 -43.12
CA LYS A 134 13.26 -10.52 -42.75
C LYS A 134 12.68 -11.89 -43.10
N LEU A 135 11.38 -12.09 -42.86
CA LEU A 135 10.69 -13.31 -43.24
C LEU A 135 10.69 -13.50 -44.78
N ALA A 136 10.44 -12.43 -45.52
CA ALA A 136 10.50 -12.44 -46.98
C ALA A 136 11.90 -12.77 -47.51
N LEU A 137 12.97 -12.28 -46.87
CA LEU A 137 14.35 -12.65 -47.22
C LEU A 137 14.66 -14.12 -46.94
N VAL A 138 14.28 -14.60 -45.75
CA VAL A 138 14.56 -15.99 -45.32
C VAL A 138 13.85 -17.01 -46.22
N ILE A 139 12.63 -16.71 -46.67
CA ILE A 139 11.85 -17.62 -47.54
C ILE A 139 12.15 -17.38 -49.02
N GLY A 140 12.35 -16.14 -49.44
CA GLY A 140 12.54 -15.78 -50.85
C GLY A 140 13.84 -16.32 -51.45
N ILE A 141 14.95 -16.24 -50.72
CA ILE A 141 16.27 -16.71 -51.19
C ILE A 141 16.25 -18.20 -51.58
N PRO A 142 15.82 -19.14 -50.72
CA PRO A 142 15.82 -20.56 -51.09
C PRO A 142 14.87 -20.87 -52.24
N VAL A 143 13.71 -20.21 -52.33
CA VAL A 143 12.77 -20.41 -53.44
C VAL A 143 13.39 -19.99 -54.77
N VAL A 144 14.07 -18.83 -54.81
CA VAL A 144 14.77 -18.36 -56.03
C VAL A 144 15.90 -19.32 -56.40
N ALA A 145 16.68 -19.80 -55.42
CA ALA A 145 17.78 -20.74 -55.68
C ALA A 145 17.27 -22.07 -56.27
N VAL A 146 16.22 -22.65 -55.69
CA VAL A 146 15.60 -23.89 -56.21
C VAL A 146 15.02 -23.67 -57.61
N GLY A 147 14.33 -22.54 -57.83
CA GLY A 147 13.80 -22.18 -59.14
C GLY A 147 14.89 -22.03 -60.21
N ALA A 148 16.02 -21.43 -59.86
CA ALA A 148 17.16 -21.27 -60.76
C ALA A 148 17.79 -22.61 -61.14
N VAL A 149 17.97 -23.52 -60.18
CA VAL A 149 18.48 -24.88 -60.43
C VAL A 149 17.52 -25.66 -61.33
N TRP A 150 16.22 -25.58 -61.06
CA TRP A 150 15.21 -26.27 -61.87
C TRP A 150 15.16 -25.74 -63.31
N LEU A 151 15.25 -24.42 -63.49
CA LEU A 151 15.31 -23.78 -64.82
C LEU A 151 16.58 -24.18 -65.58
N LEU A 152 17.74 -24.20 -64.91
CA LEU A 152 19.00 -24.67 -65.50
C LEU A 152 18.92 -26.12 -65.94
N ALA A 153 18.31 -26.99 -65.12
CA ALA A 153 18.09 -28.39 -65.46
C ALA A 153 17.14 -28.58 -66.64
N TRP A 154 16.21 -27.66 -66.87
CA TRP A 154 15.29 -27.69 -68.01
C TRP A 154 15.93 -27.22 -69.32
N LEU A 155 16.99 -26.40 -69.24
CA LEU A 155 17.68 -25.83 -70.40
C LEU A 155 18.87 -26.67 -70.90
N LEU A 156 19.34 -27.64 -70.10
CA LEU A 156 20.42 -28.59 -70.44
C LEU A 156 19.84 -29.89 -71.01
#